data_AF-J0LDI1-F1
#
_entry.id   AF-J0LDI1-F1
#
_cell.length_a   1.000
_cell.length_b   1.000
_cell.length_c   1.000
_cell.angle_alpha   90.00
_cell.angle_beta   90.00
_cell.angle_gamma   90.00
#
_symmetry.space_group_name_H-M   'P 1'
#
loop_
_entity.id
_entity.type
_entity.pdbx_description
1 polymer ?
#
loop_
_entity_poly.entity_id
_entity_poly.type
_entity_poly.pdbx_seq_one_letter_code
_entity_poly.pdbx_strand_id
1 'polypeptide(L)'
;MSRKFTLAIADSEMELNGTPRELRDARPDTNAGLWDPLQPGTQYKAIDGQEPGWAGVFISPAGQWTLTYDSLSDPDPTVPKTAGLEPRVAVLVKFVHHDMAELERWYKEEHLKMLRAVPGWIRSWRYKLEDKSDVVLALHEYESDKSFESADLEATRSTEWTKRIVGAGGLMERRVFEVWKKQ
;
A
#
# COMPACT_ATOMS: atom_id res chain seq x y z
N MET A 1 -0.70 1.74 -22.85
CA MET A 1 0.13 2.81 -22.26
C MET A 1 0.06 2.68 -20.75
N SER A 2 1.17 2.31 -20.11
CA SER A 2 1.24 2.21 -18.64
C SER A 2 1.19 3.63 -18.05
N ARG A 3 0.11 3.96 -17.33
CA ARG A 3 0.00 5.21 -16.57
C ARG A 3 1.03 5.15 -15.42
N LYS A 4 1.80 6.22 -15.21
CA LYS A 4 2.85 6.31 -14.17
C LYS A 4 2.26 6.87 -12.88
N PHE A 5 2.56 6.31 -11.70
CA PHE A 5 2.05 6.83 -10.41
C PHE A 5 3.14 6.85 -9.33
N THR A 6 3.14 7.82 -8.39
CA THR A 6 3.87 7.76 -7.10
C THR A 6 2.96 7.64 -5.90
N LEU A 7 3.44 6.90 -4.92
CA LEU A 7 2.94 6.99 -3.56
C LEU A 7 3.65 8.16 -2.85
N ALA A 8 2.90 9.20 -2.47
CA ALA A 8 3.37 10.24 -1.58
C ALA A 8 2.79 9.96 -0.18
N ILE A 9 3.65 9.58 0.74
CA ILE A 9 3.30 9.53 2.15
C ILE A 9 3.65 10.92 2.70
N ALA A 10 2.70 11.61 3.34
CA ALA A 10 3.08 12.83 4.08
C ALA A 10 4.16 12.42 5.10
N ASP A 11 5.19 13.22 5.31
CA ASP A 11 6.26 13.01 6.31
C ASP A 11 7.42 12.06 6.01
N SER A 12 7.85 11.88 4.75
CA SER A 12 9.21 11.35 4.52
C SER A 12 10.24 12.36 4.02
N GLU A 13 9.86 13.62 3.73
CA GLU A 13 10.82 14.65 3.28
C GLU A 13 10.65 16.04 3.91
N MET A 14 9.85 16.17 4.98
CA MET A 14 9.84 17.41 5.77
C MET A 14 10.43 17.12 7.16
N GLU A 15 11.73 17.35 7.32
CA GLU A 15 12.26 17.65 8.65
C GLU A 15 11.55 18.90 9.18
N LEU A 16 10.49 18.72 9.95
CA LEU A 16 9.87 19.78 10.74
C LEU A 16 10.12 19.52 12.21
N ASN A 17 11.29 19.97 12.67
CA ASN A 17 11.53 20.21 14.07
C ASN A 17 10.46 21.17 14.61
N GLY A 18 9.53 20.67 15.44
CA GLY A 18 8.73 21.50 16.35
C GLY A 18 7.27 21.83 15.98
N THR A 19 6.61 21.11 15.08
CA THR A 19 5.18 21.39 14.76
C THR A 19 4.19 20.82 15.80
N PRO A 20 3.25 21.64 16.32
CA PRO A 20 2.18 21.22 17.24
C PRO A 20 1.28 20.10 16.70
N ARG A 21 0.73 19.27 17.60
CA ARG A 21 -0.17 18.13 17.31
C ARG A 21 -1.37 18.51 16.42
N GLU A 22 -1.90 19.72 16.59
CA GLU A 22 -3.02 20.25 15.81
C GLU A 22 -2.72 20.42 14.31
N LEU A 23 -1.45 20.61 13.93
CA LEU A 23 -1.01 20.66 12.52
C LEU A 23 -0.76 19.27 11.91
N ARG A 24 -0.68 18.22 12.73
CA ARG A 24 -0.54 16.82 12.29
C ARG A 24 -1.89 16.19 11.95
N ASP A 25 -2.91 16.58 12.72
CA ASP A 25 -4.31 16.29 12.43
C ASP A 25 -4.89 17.20 11.33
N ALA A 26 -4.21 18.32 11.04
CA ALA A 26 -4.59 19.22 9.97
C ALA A 26 -4.41 18.54 8.61
N ARG A 27 -5.45 18.64 7.78
CA ARG A 27 -5.48 18.18 6.41
C ARG A 27 -4.27 18.74 5.63
N PRO A 28 -3.67 17.98 4.70
CA PRO A 28 -2.57 18.49 3.87
C PRO A 28 -2.99 19.61 2.88
N ASP A 29 -4.19 20.18 2.97
CA ASP A 29 -4.70 21.19 2.05
C ASP A 29 -4.11 22.59 2.28
N THR A 30 -3.12 22.72 3.17
CA THR A 30 -2.50 24.02 3.49
C THR A 30 -1.02 24.13 3.14
N ASN A 31 -0.38 23.11 2.54
CA ASN A 31 1.02 23.25 2.09
C ASN A 31 1.29 22.68 0.69
N ALA A 32 1.98 23.49 -0.10
CA ALA A 32 2.12 23.43 -1.55
C ALA A 32 2.74 22.13 -2.11
N GLY A 33 2.21 21.65 -3.24
CA GLY A 33 2.93 20.83 -4.22
C GLY A 33 2.54 19.36 -4.33
N LEU A 34 2.52 18.61 -3.22
CA LEU A 34 2.30 17.15 -3.24
C LEU A 34 0.85 16.72 -2.95
N TRP A 35 0.03 17.63 -2.44
CA TRP A 35 -1.35 17.38 -2.02
C TRP A 35 -2.33 18.20 -2.84
N ASP A 36 -2.05 18.37 -4.14
CA ASP A 36 -2.97 19.04 -5.05
C ASP A 36 -4.30 18.28 -5.06
N PRO A 37 -5.41 18.88 -4.58
CA PRO A 37 -6.71 18.24 -4.59
C PRO A 37 -7.22 17.97 -6.01
N LEU A 38 -6.56 18.45 -7.07
CA LEU A 38 -6.88 18.14 -8.46
C LEU A 38 -6.02 17.01 -9.05
N GLN A 39 -4.99 16.54 -8.35
CA GLN A 39 -4.16 15.43 -8.81
C GLN A 39 -4.94 14.10 -8.69
N PRO A 40 -5.12 13.34 -9.80
CA PRO A 40 -5.81 12.06 -9.74
C PRO A 40 -5.07 11.09 -8.83
N GLY A 41 -5.80 10.46 -7.92
CA GLY A 41 -5.21 9.69 -6.83
C GLY A 41 -6.22 9.28 -5.76
N THR A 42 -5.77 8.38 -4.88
CA THR A 42 -6.53 7.99 -3.69
C THR A 42 -5.82 8.51 -2.46
N GLN A 43 -6.58 9.18 -1.59
CA GLN A 43 -6.10 9.71 -0.33
C GLN A 43 -6.61 8.85 0.82
N TYR A 44 -5.75 8.65 1.79
CA TYR A 44 -5.94 7.71 2.89
C TYR A 44 -5.64 8.41 4.22
N LYS A 45 -6.47 8.15 5.22
CA LYS A 45 -6.25 8.62 6.59
C LYS A 45 -5.86 7.45 7.48
N ALA A 46 -4.78 7.60 8.24
CA ALA A 46 -4.31 6.55 9.12
C ALA A 46 -5.31 6.29 10.25
N ILE A 47 -5.54 5.03 10.54
CA ILE A 47 -6.43 4.57 11.63
C ILE A 47 -5.70 3.70 12.65
N ASP A 48 -4.38 3.53 12.48
CA ASP A 48 -3.51 2.77 13.38
C ASP A 48 -2.92 3.60 14.54
N GLY A 49 -3.23 4.90 14.59
CA GLY A 49 -2.70 5.83 15.59
C GLY A 49 -1.20 6.14 15.43
N GLN A 50 -0.59 5.78 14.30
CA GLN A 50 0.82 6.04 14.00
C GLN A 50 0.98 7.27 13.09
N GLU A 51 2.16 7.89 13.15
CA GLU A 51 2.55 8.96 12.22
C GLU A 51 3.30 8.38 11.02
N PRO A 52 3.17 8.99 9.84
CA PRO A 52 2.25 10.08 9.47
C PRO A 52 0.78 9.70 9.52
N GLY A 53 -0.09 10.63 9.94
CA GLY A 53 -1.54 10.48 9.99
C GLY A 53 -2.24 10.38 8.63
N TRP A 54 -1.55 10.66 7.52
CA TRP A 54 -2.11 10.69 6.16
C TRP A 54 -1.17 10.07 5.13
N ALA A 55 -1.74 9.43 4.11
CA ALA A 55 -1.02 8.93 2.94
C ALA A 55 -1.82 9.20 1.66
N GLY A 56 -1.14 9.38 0.53
CA GLY A 56 -1.77 9.59 -0.76
C GLY A 56 -1.05 8.84 -1.87
N VAL A 57 -1.80 8.09 -2.68
CA VAL A 57 -1.27 7.47 -3.90
C VAL A 57 -1.70 8.34 -5.07
N PHE A 58 -0.74 8.97 -5.74
CA PHE A 58 -0.95 9.95 -6.80
C PHE A 58 -0.27 9.55 -8.10
N ILE A 59 -0.71 10.05 -9.24
CA ILE A 59 0.03 9.87 -10.50
C ILE A 59 1.34 10.68 -10.46
N SER A 60 2.50 10.10 -10.80
CA SER A 60 3.78 10.82 -10.85
C SER A 60 4.80 10.16 -11.78
N PRO A 61 5.72 10.97 -12.35
CA PRO A 61 6.72 10.52 -13.30
C PRO A 61 7.96 9.84 -12.67
N ALA A 62 8.22 9.98 -11.37
CA ALA A 62 9.47 9.60 -10.68
C ALA A 62 9.46 8.22 -10.00
N GLY A 63 8.49 7.37 -10.33
CA GLY A 63 8.55 5.98 -9.88
C GLY A 63 7.78 5.04 -10.77
N GLN A 64 8.07 3.75 -10.59
CA GLN A 64 7.59 2.71 -11.47
C GLN A 64 6.75 1.70 -10.70
N TRP A 65 5.50 1.54 -11.12
CA TRP A 65 4.72 0.36 -10.75
C TRP A 65 5.39 -0.87 -11.33
N THR A 66 5.64 -1.83 -10.45
CA THR A 66 6.24 -3.10 -10.84
C THR A 66 5.19 -4.17 -10.97
N LEU A 67 4.11 -4.12 -10.19
CA LEU A 67 2.97 -5.04 -10.28
C LEU A 67 1.68 -4.34 -9.86
N THR A 68 0.62 -4.59 -10.62
CA THR A 68 -0.76 -4.22 -10.30
C THR A 68 -1.62 -5.48 -10.44
N TYR A 69 -2.29 -5.87 -9.36
CA TYR A 69 -3.31 -6.91 -9.37
C TYR A 69 -4.64 -6.28 -9.00
N ASP A 70 -5.68 -6.52 -9.79
CA ASP A 70 -7.03 -6.00 -9.56
C ASP A 70 -8.01 -7.13 -9.79
N SER A 71 -8.89 -7.39 -8.80
CA SER A 71 -9.81 -8.52 -8.81
C SER A 71 -10.63 -8.60 -10.11
N LEU A 72 -11.03 -7.45 -10.68
CA LEU A 72 -11.87 -7.38 -11.87
C LEU A 72 -11.15 -7.86 -13.12
N SER A 73 -9.82 -7.70 -13.15
CA SER A 73 -8.98 -8.10 -14.28
C SER A 73 -8.16 -9.35 -14.01
N ASP A 74 -8.30 -9.97 -12.83
CA ASP A 74 -7.51 -11.14 -12.47
C ASP A 74 -7.85 -12.33 -13.40
N PRO A 75 -6.85 -12.94 -14.06
CA PRO A 75 -7.09 -14.04 -14.99
C PRO A 75 -7.48 -15.35 -14.31
N ASP A 76 -7.27 -15.48 -13.00
CA ASP A 76 -7.66 -16.68 -12.26
C ASP A 76 -9.16 -16.61 -11.90
N PRO A 77 -9.98 -17.55 -12.38
CA PRO A 77 -11.41 -17.57 -12.11
C PRO A 77 -11.75 -17.87 -10.65
N THR A 78 -10.82 -18.38 -9.83
CA THR A 78 -11.08 -18.64 -8.40
C THR A 78 -10.97 -17.39 -7.54
N VAL A 79 -10.47 -16.28 -8.08
CA VAL A 79 -10.36 -15.00 -7.37
C VAL A 79 -11.75 -14.38 -7.21
N PRO A 80 -12.21 -14.10 -5.98
CA PRO A 80 -13.47 -13.41 -5.76
C PRO A 80 -13.49 -12.07 -6.51
N LYS A 81 -14.46 -11.89 -7.41
CA LYS A 81 -14.62 -10.65 -8.16
C LYS A 81 -15.33 -9.63 -7.29
N THR A 82 -14.73 -8.47 -7.09
CA THR A 82 -15.27 -7.41 -6.24
C THR A 82 -15.99 -6.33 -7.04
N ALA A 83 -16.72 -6.73 -8.09
CA ALA A 83 -17.47 -5.80 -8.93
C ALA A 83 -18.53 -5.05 -8.12
N GLY A 84 -18.49 -3.72 -8.17
CA GLY A 84 -19.38 -2.86 -7.39
C GLY A 84 -18.95 -2.65 -5.92
N LEU A 85 -17.85 -3.27 -5.48
CA LEU A 85 -17.26 -2.97 -4.17
C LEU A 85 -16.25 -1.83 -4.30
N GLU A 86 -16.27 -0.95 -3.31
CA GLU A 86 -15.31 0.14 -3.20
C GLU A 86 -14.37 -0.12 -2.02
N PRO A 87 -13.07 0.21 -2.16
CA PRO A 87 -12.13 0.07 -1.07
C PRO A 87 -12.47 1.08 0.01
N ARG A 88 -12.55 0.60 1.25
CA ARG A 88 -12.77 1.44 2.43
C ARG A 88 -11.58 1.44 3.35
N VAL A 89 -10.73 0.41 3.27
CA VAL A 89 -9.50 0.32 4.05
C VAL A 89 -8.34 -0.08 3.16
N ALA A 90 -7.15 0.36 3.54
CA ALA A 90 -5.92 0.00 2.87
C ALA A 90 -4.81 -0.34 3.88
N VAL A 91 -3.97 -1.30 3.50
CA VAL A 91 -2.75 -1.65 4.22
C VAL A 91 -1.58 -1.27 3.33
N LEU A 92 -0.75 -0.34 3.81
CA LEU A 92 0.53 -0.05 3.20
C LEU A 92 1.62 -0.80 3.95
N VAL A 93 2.49 -1.47 3.21
CA VAL A 93 3.68 -2.09 3.76
C VAL A 93 4.89 -1.52 3.06
N LYS A 94 5.82 -0.99 3.84
CA LYS A 94 7.16 -0.64 3.39
C LYS A 94 8.11 -1.76 3.81
N PHE A 95 8.77 -2.35 2.83
CA PHE A 95 9.77 -3.38 3.02
C PHE A 95 11.14 -2.87 2.61
N VAL A 96 12.12 -3.09 3.48
CA VAL A 96 13.55 -2.97 3.16
C VAL A 96 14.12 -4.38 3.12
N HIS A 97 14.63 -4.82 1.98
CA HIS A 97 15.16 -6.18 1.80
C HIS A 97 16.40 -6.17 0.91
N HIS A 98 17.45 -6.86 1.35
CA HIS A 98 18.72 -6.92 0.61
C HIS A 98 18.66 -7.85 -0.61
N ASP A 99 17.84 -8.91 -0.54
CA ASP A 99 17.57 -9.80 -1.67
C ASP A 99 16.22 -9.44 -2.33
N MET A 100 16.28 -8.48 -3.24
CA MET A 100 15.10 -7.97 -3.95
C MET A 100 14.50 -9.00 -4.91
N ALA A 101 15.32 -9.87 -5.48
CA ALA A 101 14.87 -10.92 -6.39
C ALA A 101 14.00 -11.94 -5.64
N GLU A 102 14.44 -12.37 -4.46
CA GLU A 102 13.69 -13.30 -3.62
C GLU A 102 12.41 -12.65 -3.06
N LEU A 103 12.46 -11.37 -2.67
CA LEU A 103 11.27 -10.62 -2.27
C LEU A 103 10.22 -10.57 -3.41
N GLU A 104 10.65 -10.21 -4.63
CA GLU A 104 9.76 -10.15 -5.79
C GLU A 104 9.17 -11.51 -6.16
N ARG A 105 9.99 -12.56 -6.07
CA ARG A 105 9.58 -13.92 -6.31
C ARG A 105 8.51 -14.36 -5.32
N TRP A 106 8.71 -14.12 -4.02
CA TRP A 106 7.71 -14.41 -2.99
C TRP A 106 6.41 -13.65 -3.24
N TYR A 107 6.48 -12.35 -3.55
CA TYR A 107 5.28 -11.55 -3.87
C TYR A 107 4.48 -12.18 -5.02
N LYS A 108 5.16 -12.55 -6.11
CA LYS A 108 4.53 -13.05 -7.34
C LYS A 108 4.04 -14.49 -7.21
N GLU A 109 4.84 -15.37 -6.60
CA GLU A 109 4.61 -16.80 -6.61
C GLU A 109 3.71 -17.27 -5.47
N GLU A 110 3.71 -16.56 -4.33
CA GLU A 110 2.98 -16.94 -3.13
C GLU A 110 2.09 -15.80 -2.61
N HIS A 111 2.68 -14.69 -2.17
CA HIS A 111 1.96 -13.73 -1.34
C HIS A 111 0.75 -13.11 -2.05
N LEU A 112 0.92 -12.60 -3.28
CA LEU A 112 -0.19 -11.99 -4.02
C LEU A 112 -1.22 -13.02 -4.48
N LYS A 113 -0.80 -14.28 -4.71
CA LYS A 113 -1.75 -15.36 -5.04
C LYS A 113 -2.65 -15.71 -3.86
N MET A 114 -2.12 -15.64 -2.64
CA MET A 114 -2.90 -15.85 -1.43
C MET A 114 -3.75 -14.61 -1.10
N LEU A 115 -3.17 -13.41 -1.17
CA LEU A 115 -3.89 -12.16 -0.86
C LEU A 115 -5.11 -11.96 -1.74
N ARG A 116 -5.01 -12.25 -3.05
CA ARG A 116 -6.14 -12.11 -3.95
C ARG A 116 -7.30 -13.08 -3.68
N ALA A 117 -7.08 -14.14 -2.91
CA ALA A 117 -8.12 -15.06 -2.49
C ALA A 117 -8.84 -14.59 -1.21
N VAL A 118 -8.29 -13.60 -0.50
CA VAL A 118 -8.89 -13.06 0.74
C VAL A 118 -10.24 -12.41 0.42
N PRO A 119 -11.33 -12.79 1.11
CA PRO A 119 -12.63 -12.15 0.93
C PRO A 119 -12.55 -10.64 1.16
N GLY A 120 -13.11 -9.86 0.23
CA GLY A 120 -13.08 -8.40 0.29
C GLY A 120 -11.80 -7.74 -0.21
N TRP A 121 -10.78 -8.51 -0.63
CA TRP A 121 -9.62 -7.97 -1.34
C TRP A 121 -10.02 -7.38 -2.70
N ILE A 122 -9.64 -6.14 -2.97
CA ILE A 122 -10.00 -5.44 -4.21
C ILE A 122 -8.81 -5.40 -5.16
N ARG A 123 -7.66 -4.93 -4.67
CA ARG A 123 -6.46 -4.78 -5.50
C ARG A 123 -5.19 -4.62 -4.68
N SER A 124 -4.07 -4.79 -5.37
CA SER A 124 -2.74 -4.60 -4.81
C SER A 124 -1.80 -3.95 -5.79
N TRP A 125 -0.95 -3.11 -5.23
CA TRP A 125 -0.05 -2.25 -5.97
C TRP A 125 1.36 -2.33 -5.38
N ARG A 126 2.37 -2.47 -6.25
CA ARG A 126 3.78 -2.61 -5.86
C ARG A 126 4.63 -1.51 -6.50
N TYR A 127 5.23 -0.68 -5.66
CA TYR A 127 5.99 0.49 -6.07
C TYR A 127 7.45 0.40 -5.63
N LYS A 128 8.37 0.48 -6.59
CA LYS A 128 9.81 0.61 -6.32
C LYS A 128 10.22 2.08 -6.36
N LEU A 129 11.05 2.48 -5.41
CA LEU A 129 11.69 3.79 -5.39
C LEU A 129 12.92 3.79 -6.31
N GLU A 130 13.04 4.77 -7.20
CA GLU A 130 14.14 4.84 -8.17
C GLU A 130 15.50 5.08 -7.49
N ASP A 131 15.52 5.79 -6.37
CA ASP A 131 16.70 6.17 -5.59
C ASP A 131 17.04 5.19 -4.45
N LYS A 132 16.13 4.25 -4.13
CA LYS A 132 16.28 3.28 -3.03
C LYS A 132 16.01 1.86 -3.52
N SER A 133 17.05 1.23 -4.06
CA SER A 133 16.96 -0.08 -4.71
C SER A 133 16.54 -1.23 -3.79
N ASP A 134 16.73 -1.08 -2.49
CA ASP A 134 16.39 -2.06 -1.45
C ASP A 134 15.02 -1.81 -0.79
N VAL A 135 14.32 -0.74 -1.19
CA VAL A 135 13.03 -0.34 -0.61
C VAL A 135 11.88 -0.59 -1.60
N VAL A 136 10.83 -1.24 -1.12
CA VAL A 136 9.58 -1.41 -1.87
C VAL A 136 8.37 -1.10 -1.02
N LEU A 137 7.39 -0.46 -1.64
CA LEU A 137 6.08 -0.21 -1.08
C LEU A 137 5.05 -1.16 -1.69
N ALA A 138 4.21 -1.76 -0.86
CA ALA A 138 3.09 -2.60 -1.26
C ALA A 138 1.81 -2.05 -0.62
N LEU A 139 0.85 -1.65 -1.44
CA LEU A 139 -0.45 -1.16 -0.98
C LEU A 139 -1.53 -2.17 -1.35
N HIS A 140 -2.31 -2.58 -0.36
CA HIS A 140 -3.38 -3.55 -0.51
C HIS A 140 -4.69 -2.92 -0.09
N GLU A 141 -5.67 -2.89 -0.98
CA GLU A 141 -6.99 -2.30 -0.71
C GLU A 141 -8.05 -3.38 -0.50
N TYR A 142 -8.93 -3.13 0.48
CA TYR A 142 -10.00 -4.02 0.86
C TYR A 142 -11.32 -3.26 1.01
N GLU A 143 -12.43 -3.96 0.77
CA GLU A 143 -13.79 -3.45 0.98
C GLU A 143 -14.03 -3.06 2.45
N SER A 144 -13.48 -3.80 3.41
CA SER A 144 -13.60 -3.50 4.84
C SER A 144 -12.46 -4.10 5.67
N ASP A 145 -12.33 -3.61 6.90
CA ASP A 145 -11.41 -4.08 7.93
C ASP A 145 -11.68 -5.52 8.39
N LYS A 146 -12.89 -6.05 8.18
CA LYS A 146 -13.23 -7.46 8.43
C LYS A 146 -12.29 -8.45 7.74
N SER A 147 -11.74 -8.06 6.60
CA SER A 147 -10.72 -8.85 5.89
C SER A 147 -9.50 -9.14 6.79
N PHE A 148 -9.20 -8.25 7.73
CA PHE A 148 -8.05 -8.36 8.65
C PHE A 148 -8.19 -9.44 9.72
N GLU A 149 -9.42 -9.88 9.98
CA GLU A 149 -9.74 -10.95 10.93
C GLU A 149 -9.92 -12.31 10.23
N SER A 150 -9.83 -12.34 8.89
CA SER A 150 -10.05 -13.56 8.11
C SER A 150 -8.90 -14.56 8.27
N ALA A 151 -9.25 -15.85 8.32
CA ALA A 151 -8.28 -16.93 8.31
C ALA A 151 -7.44 -16.93 7.01
N ASP A 152 -8.03 -16.52 5.89
CA ASP A 152 -7.33 -16.38 4.61
C ASP A 152 -6.20 -15.35 4.68
N LEU A 153 -6.47 -14.18 5.29
CA LEU A 153 -5.43 -13.17 5.45
C LEU A 153 -4.34 -13.64 6.42
N GLU A 154 -4.71 -14.32 7.50
CA GLU A 154 -3.75 -14.88 8.44
C GLU A 154 -2.86 -15.95 7.79
N ALA A 155 -3.44 -16.79 6.93
CA ALA A 155 -2.70 -17.79 6.17
C ALA A 155 -1.59 -17.15 5.30
N THR A 156 -1.84 -15.96 4.73
CA THR A 156 -0.83 -15.25 3.90
C THR A 156 0.43 -14.87 4.69
N ARG A 157 0.31 -14.75 6.02
CA ARG A 157 1.39 -14.36 6.95
C ARG A 157 2.06 -15.55 7.62
N SER A 158 1.40 -16.70 7.59
CA SER A 158 1.79 -17.88 8.36
C SER A 158 2.62 -18.91 7.59
N THR A 159 2.81 -18.74 6.27
CA THR A 159 3.66 -19.65 5.48
C THR A 159 5.12 -19.55 5.91
N GLU A 160 5.86 -20.65 5.76
CA GLU A 160 7.29 -20.67 6.05
C GLU A 160 8.08 -19.70 5.14
N TRP A 161 7.63 -19.51 3.90
CA TRP A 161 8.28 -18.56 2.98
C TRP A 161 8.02 -17.11 3.42
N THR A 162 6.79 -16.74 3.79
CA THR A 162 6.50 -15.41 4.36
C THR A 162 7.33 -15.15 5.61
N LYS A 163 7.39 -16.10 6.54
CA LYS A 163 8.23 -15.97 7.75
C LYS A 163 9.71 -15.74 7.43
N ARG A 164 10.24 -16.46 6.44
CA ARG A 164 11.62 -16.28 5.97
C ARG A 164 11.86 -14.90 5.36
N ILE A 165 10.97 -14.43 4.49
CA ILE A 165 11.10 -13.11 3.84
C ILE A 165 11.02 -11.99 4.87
N VAL A 166 10.06 -12.07 5.79
CA VAL A 166 9.90 -11.07 6.86
C VAL A 166 11.10 -11.10 7.80
N GLY A 167 11.57 -12.29 8.20
CA GLY A 167 12.70 -12.46 9.10
C GLY A 167 14.06 -12.09 8.51
N ALA A 168 14.23 -12.19 7.19
CA ALA A 168 15.44 -11.77 6.48
C ALA A 168 15.45 -10.28 6.09
N GLY A 169 14.30 -9.60 6.21
CA GLY A 169 14.15 -8.18 5.93
C GLY A 169 14.91 -7.30 6.93
N GLY A 170 15.38 -6.14 6.46
CA GLY A 170 16.00 -5.13 7.33
C GLY A 170 14.98 -4.31 8.11
N LEU A 171 13.85 -3.98 7.48
CA LEU A 171 12.76 -3.23 8.08
C LEU A 171 11.44 -3.57 7.37
N MET A 172 10.40 -3.79 8.16
CA MET A 172 9.02 -3.89 7.68
C MET A 172 8.15 -2.93 8.49
N GLU A 173 7.69 -1.86 7.85
CA GLU A 173 6.69 -0.95 8.43
C GLU A 173 5.33 -1.29 7.83
N ARG A 174 4.33 -1.49 8.67
CA ARG A 174 2.94 -1.73 8.25
C ARG A 174 2.05 -0.61 8.78
N ARG A 175 1.31 0.02 7.88
CA ARG A 175 0.38 1.10 8.17
C ARG A 175 -1.04 0.73 7.72
N VAL A 176 -2.05 1.15 8.48
CA VAL A 176 -3.47 0.91 8.17
C VAL A 176 -4.20 2.23 8.00
N PHE A 177 -4.96 2.32 6.93
CA PHE A 177 -5.70 3.53 6.59
C PHE A 177 -7.15 3.23 6.24
N GLU A 178 -8.01 4.22 6.44
CA GLU A 178 -9.30 4.33 5.77
C GLU A 178 -9.15 5.10 4.45
N VAL A 179 -9.96 4.74 3.45
CA VAL A 179 -10.03 5.47 2.18
C VAL A 179 -10.86 6.72 2.39
N TRP A 180 -10.24 7.89 2.25
CA TRP A 180 -10.88 9.17 2.51
C TRP A 180 -11.56 9.73 1.26
N LYS A 181 -10.84 9.81 0.14
CA LYS A 181 -11.35 10.33 -1.12
C LYS A 181 -10.68 9.65 -2.31
N LYS A 182 -11.47 9.29 -3.31
CA LYS A 182 -11.03 8.92 -4.66
C LYS A 182 -11.32 10.07 -5.62
N GLN A 183 -10.34 10.45 -6.45
CA GLN A 183 -10.50 11.41 -7.54
C GLN A 183 -9.98 10.84 -8.86
#